data_AF-A0A534JI29-F1
#
_entry.id   AF-A0A534JI29-F1
#
_cell.length_a   1.000
_cell.length_b   1.000
_cell.length_c   1.000
_cell.angle_alpha   90.00
_cell.angle_beta   90.00
_cell.angle_gamma   90.00
#
_symmetry.space_group_name_H-M   'P 1'
#
loop_
_entity.id
_entity.type
_entity.pdbx_description
1 polymer ?
#
loop_
_entity_poly.entity_id
_entity_poly.type
_entity_poly.pdbx_seq_one_letter_code
_entity_poly.pdbx_strand_id
1 'polypeptide(L)'
;MRPYPRIEEGIFFSQSGGVTSCMDISDGLGTTVHQLSEASKVSFVIDFDAVPVYTGLAGSERRTLEDLALYYGGDFELLATVSTERLDALLENYRRAKGVEERRKLTVIGKVEAKGGNRLSSKKGGTAPLENRGWEHFRPSHP
;
A
#
# COMPACT_ATOMS: atom_id res chain seq x y z
N MET A 1 16.83 8.55 5.47
CA MET A 1 15.54 8.98 6.05
C MET A 1 15.37 8.26 7.39
N ARG A 2 14.75 8.87 8.41
CA ARG A 2 14.39 8.15 9.66
C ARG A 2 12.92 7.74 9.55
N PRO A 3 12.57 6.44 9.63
CA PRO A 3 11.19 6.01 9.53
C PRO A 3 10.38 6.55 10.72
N TYR A 4 9.12 6.91 10.47
CA TYR A 4 8.21 7.38 11.51
C TYR A 4 7.11 6.34 11.68
N PRO A 5 7.08 5.61 12.80
CA PRO A 5 6.10 4.55 12.99
C PRO A 5 4.68 5.15 13.05
N ARG A 6 3.76 4.55 12.32
CA ARG A 6 2.37 4.98 12.17
C ARG A 6 1.48 4.51 13.34
N ILE A 7 1.92 4.78 14.57
CA ILE A 7 1.28 4.29 15.79
C ILE A 7 -0.13 4.87 15.96
N GLU A 8 -0.29 6.17 15.74
CA GLU A 8 -1.57 6.85 15.88
C GLU A 8 -2.59 6.34 14.85
N GLU A 9 -2.14 6.07 13.62
CA GLU A 9 -2.94 5.48 12.55
C GLU A 9 -3.34 4.04 12.89
N GLY A 10 -2.42 3.23 13.41
CA GLY A 10 -2.69 1.87 13.85
C GLY A 10 -3.75 1.82 14.96
N ILE A 11 -3.65 2.71 15.97
CA ILE A 11 -4.64 2.84 17.03
C ILE A 11 -6.01 3.24 16.43
N PHE A 12 -6.04 4.26 15.57
CA PHE A 12 -7.27 4.69 14.91
C PHE A 12 -7.93 3.55 14.13
N PHE A 13 -7.16 2.81 13.33
CA PHE A 13 -7.64 1.66 12.57
C PHE A 13 -8.28 0.61 13.48
N SER A 14 -7.63 0.27 14.60
CA SER A 14 -8.14 -0.69 15.57
C SER A 14 -9.48 -0.27 16.19
N GLN A 15 -9.66 1.04 16.43
CA GLN A 15 -10.85 1.60 17.06
C GLN A 15 -11.99 1.91 16.06
N SER A 16 -11.68 1.99 14.77
CA SER A 16 -12.63 2.41 13.73
C SER A 16 -13.81 1.45 13.53
N GLY A 17 -13.63 0.16 13.84
CA GLY A 17 -14.59 -0.91 13.49
C GLY A 17 -14.82 -1.09 11.98
N GLY A 18 -14.04 -0.42 11.13
CA GLY A 18 -14.14 -0.49 9.67
C GLY A 18 -12.98 -1.21 8.99
N VAL A 19 -11.80 -1.22 9.61
CA VAL A 19 -10.63 -1.93 9.09
C VAL A 19 -10.78 -3.44 9.28
N THR A 20 -10.62 -4.19 8.20
CA THR A 20 -10.75 -5.66 8.16
C THR A 20 -9.40 -6.38 8.26
N SER A 21 -8.31 -5.74 7.82
CA SER A 21 -6.94 -6.20 8.02
C SER A 21 -5.97 -5.02 7.96
N CYS A 22 -4.81 -5.14 8.59
CA CYS A 22 -3.76 -4.12 8.59
C CYS A 22 -2.38 -4.78 8.73
N MET A 23 -1.38 -4.28 8.00
CA MET A 23 0.02 -4.71 8.07
C MET A 23 0.93 -3.53 7.72
N ASP A 24 2.13 -3.46 8.28
CA ASP A 24 3.14 -2.48 7.90
C ASP A 24 3.90 -2.88 6.63
N ILE A 25 4.41 -1.88 5.91
CA ILE A 25 5.20 -2.08 4.68
C ILE A 25 6.69 -2.02 5.05
N SER A 26 7.26 -3.19 5.36
CA SER A 26 8.69 -3.35 5.67
C SER A 26 9.53 -3.60 4.41
N ASP A 27 9.14 -4.59 3.60
CA ASP A 27 9.95 -5.14 2.49
C ASP A 27 9.47 -4.64 1.12
N GLY A 28 8.45 -3.80 1.09
CA GLY A 28 7.86 -3.22 -0.11
C GLY A 28 6.41 -3.67 -0.33
N LEU A 29 5.63 -2.80 -0.97
CA LEU A 29 4.19 -2.98 -1.13
C LEU A 29 3.83 -4.30 -1.82
N GLY A 30 4.61 -4.73 -2.82
CA GLY A 30 4.41 -6.00 -3.52
C GLY A 30 4.42 -7.19 -2.56
N THR A 31 5.46 -7.30 -1.73
CA THR A 31 5.60 -8.37 -0.74
C THR A 31 4.48 -8.33 0.30
N THR A 32 4.18 -7.15 0.85
CA THR A 32 3.09 -6.98 1.84
C THR A 32 1.73 -7.40 1.29
N VAL A 33 1.44 -7.06 0.02
CA VAL A 33 0.18 -7.48 -0.64
C VAL A 33 0.12 -9.00 -0.80
N HIS A 34 1.22 -9.65 -1.17
CA HIS A 34 1.26 -11.13 -1.26
C HIS A 34 1.08 -11.79 0.10
N GLN A 35 1.73 -11.30 1.15
CA GLN A 35 1.54 -11.79 2.53
C GLN A 35 0.08 -11.67 2.99
N LEU A 36 -0.56 -10.52 2.76
CA LEU A 36 -1.98 -10.32 3.08
C LEU A 36 -2.90 -11.23 2.26
N SER A 37 -2.58 -11.42 0.98
CA SER A 37 -3.31 -12.30 0.05
C SER A 37 -3.28 -13.75 0.51
N GLU A 38 -2.10 -14.27 0.87
CA GLU A 38 -1.91 -15.63 1.37
C GLU A 38 -2.64 -15.85 2.71
N ALA A 39 -2.48 -14.93 3.66
CA ALA A 39 -3.10 -15.02 4.98
C ALA A 39 -4.64 -14.96 4.90
N SER A 40 -5.18 -14.15 4.00
CA SER A 40 -6.62 -13.87 3.90
C SER A 40 -7.34 -14.68 2.82
N LYS A 41 -6.62 -15.40 1.96
CA LYS A 41 -7.15 -16.18 0.82
C LYS A 41 -7.98 -15.34 -0.16
N VAL A 42 -7.54 -14.12 -0.43
CA VAL A 42 -8.14 -13.16 -1.38
C VAL A 42 -7.07 -12.64 -2.32
N SER A 43 -7.46 -11.94 -3.40
CA SER A 43 -6.53 -11.28 -4.31
C SER A 43 -6.71 -9.76 -4.28
N PHE A 44 -5.67 -9.02 -4.67
CA PHE A 44 -5.68 -7.56 -4.70
C PHE A 44 -5.49 -7.02 -6.11
N VAL A 45 -6.17 -5.92 -6.42
CA VAL A 45 -5.91 -5.10 -7.61
C VAL A 45 -5.46 -3.72 -7.14
N ILE A 46 -4.20 -3.39 -7.38
CA ILE A 46 -3.57 -2.12 -6.98
C ILE A 46 -3.55 -1.18 -8.20
N ASP A 47 -4.14 0.01 -8.06
CA ASP A 47 -4.00 1.10 -9.04
C ASP A 47 -2.69 1.84 -8.77
N PHE A 48 -1.70 1.64 -9.64
CA PHE A 48 -0.40 2.30 -9.48
C PHE A 48 -0.53 3.82 -9.54
N ASP A 49 -1.43 4.35 -10.36
CA ASP A 49 -1.61 5.79 -10.50
C ASP A 49 -2.36 6.42 -9.30
N ALA A 50 -2.71 5.62 -8.29
CA ALA A 50 -3.23 6.05 -6.99
C ALA A 50 -2.21 5.85 -5.84
N VAL A 51 -1.12 5.10 -6.05
CA VAL A 51 -0.10 4.89 -5.01
C VAL A 51 0.62 6.22 -4.71
N PRO A 52 0.67 6.67 -3.44
CA PRO A 52 1.42 7.87 -3.08
C PRO A 52 2.92 7.67 -3.36
N VAL A 53 3.50 8.57 -4.15
CA VAL A 53 4.93 8.59 -4.45
C VAL A 53 5.49 9.93 -3.98
N TYR A 54 6.70 9.90 -3.41
CA TYR A 54 7.37 11.12 -2.96
C TYR A 54 7.52 12.14 -4.10
N THR A 55 7.07 13.37 -3.86
CA THR A 55 7.03 14.43 -4.88
C THR A 55 8.42 14.80 -5.43
N GLY A 56 9.50 14.57 -4.67
CA GLY A 56 10.87 14.75 -5.16
C GLY A 56 11.29 13.77 -6.25
N LEU A 57 10.50 12.71 -6.50
CA LEU A 57 10.67 11.80 -7.62
C LEU A 57 9.86 12.22 -8.86
N ALA A 58 9.12 13.33 -8.79
CA ALA A 58 8.38 13.88 -9.93
C ALA A 58 9.34 14.16 -11.10
N GLY A 59 9.14 13.44 -12.21
CA GLY A 59 10.00 13.51 -13.40
C GLY A 59 10.89 12.28 -13.62
N SER A 60 10.93 11.34 -12.67
CA SER A 60 11.56 10.04 -12.90
C SER A 60 10.77 9.20 -13.91
N GLU A 61 11.45 8.29 -14.61
CA GLU A 61 10.79 7.35 -15.51
C GLU A 61 9.77 6.48 -14.76
N ARG A 62 8.63 6.20 -15.39
CA ARG A 62 7.54 5.41 -14.78
C ARG A 62 8.01 4.08 -14.20
N ARG A 63 8.87 3.36 -14.91
CA ARG A 63 9.42 2.08 -14.44
C ARG A 63 10.22 2.23 -13.16
N THR A 64 11.02 3.30 -13.05
CA THR A 64 11.80 3.59 -11.84
C THR A 64 10.88 3.90 -10.66
N LEU A 65 9.79 4.64 -10.90
CA LEU A 65 8.79 4.92 -9.88
C LEU A 65 8.05 3.65 -9.42
N GLU A 66 7.66 2.80 -10.37
CA GLU A 66 7.03 1.50 -10.09
C GLU A 66 7.95 0.62 -9.27
N ASP A 67 9.22 0.49 -9.68
CA ASP A 67 10.18 -0.32 -8.94
C ASP A 67 10.38 0.20 -7.51
N LEU A 68 10.61 1.51 -7.34
CA LEU A 68 10.79 2.14 -6.03
C LEU A 68 9.57 1.99 -5.11
N ALA A 69 8.37 2.29 -5.60
CA ALA A 69 7.17 2.29 -4.76
C ALA A 69 6.64 0.87 -4.47
N LEU A 70 6.90 -0.10 -5.33
CA LEU A 70 6.34 -1.45 -5.19
C LEU A 70 7.32 -2.43 -4.52
N TYR A 71 8.61 -2.32 -4.77
CA TYR A 71 9.57 -3.39 -4.48
C TYR A 71 10.75 -2.98 -3.61
N TYR A 72 10.84 -1.70 -3.20
CA TYR A 72 11.79 -1.28 -2.17
C TYR A 72 11.09 -1.22 -0.82
N GLY A 73 11.84 -1.62 0.21
CA GLY A 73 11.41 -1.58 1.60
C GLY A 73 11.91 -0.33 2.33
N GLY A 74 11.53 -0.23 3.60
CA GLY A 74 11.99 0.83 4.51
C GLY A 74 11.08 2.04 4.62
N ASP A 75 9.88 1.98 4.04
CA ASP A 75 8.86 3.04 4.16
C ASP A 75 8.14 3.02 5.52
N PHE A 76 7.87 1.82 6.06
CA PHE A 76 7.15 1.59 7.33
C PHE A 76 5.78 2.29 7.41
N GLU A 77 5.13 2.46 6.25
CA GLU A 77 3.74 2.88 6.15
C GLU A 77 2.78 1.72 6.49
N LEU A 78 1.49 2.01 6.66
CA LEU A 78 0.47 0.98 6.89
C LEU A 78 -0.32 0.69 5.62
N LEU A 79 -0.52 -0.59 5.34
CA LEU A 79 -1.49 -1.10 4.37
C LEU A 79 -2.68 -1.69 5.13
N ALA A 80 -3.87 -1.16 4.88
CA ALA A 80 -5.10 -1.61 5.52
C ALA A 80 -6.20 -1.92 4.48
N THR A 81 -7.07 -2.86 4.81
CA THR A 81 -8.30 -3.14 4.06
C THR A 81 -9.53 -2.68 4.83
N VAL A 82 -10.54 -2.20 4.12
CA VAL A 82 -11.77 -1.64 4.70
C VAL A 82 -12.95 -2.11 3.85
N SER A 83 -14.07 -2.45 4.48
CA SER A 83 -15.28 -2.81 3.74
C SER A 83 -15.83 -1.58 2.99
N THR A 84 -16.40 -1.81 1.81
CA THR A 84 -16.93 -0.74 0.94
C THR A 84 -17.97 0.14 1.64
N GLU A 85 -18.76 -0.44 2.53
CA GLU A 85 -19.84 0.23 3.27
C GLU A 85 -19.30 1.18 4.34
N ARG A 86 -18.05 0.97 4.79
CA ARG A 86 -17.43 1.74 5.89
C ARG A 86 -16.33 2.68 5.41
N LEU A 87 -15.93 2.59 4.15
CA LEU A 87 -14.80 3.34 3.59
C LEU A 87 -14.98 4.85 3.73
N ASP A 88 -16.10 5.40 3.25
CA ASP A 88 -16.34 6.85 3.28
C ASP A 88 -16.36 7.41 4.70
N ALA A 89 -17.07 6.72 5.60
CA ALA A 89 -17.15 7.08 7.02
C ALA A 89 -15.77 7.03 7.69
N LEU A 90 -14.96 6.01 7.38
CA LEU A 90 -13.60 5.88 7.92
C LEU A 90 -12.70 7.03 7.44
N LEU A 91 -12.73 7.36 6.15
CA LEU A 91 -11.93 8.44 5.58
C LEU A 91 -12.33 9.80 6.16
N GLU A 92 -13.63 10.06 6.33
CA GLU A 92 -14.13 11.29 6.93
C GLU A 92 -13.74 11.40 8.41
N ASN A 93 -13.95 10.34 9.19
CA ASN A 93 -13.59 10.31 10.60
C ASN A 93 -12.08 10.48 10.81
N TYR A 94 -11.27 9.87 9.95
CA TYR A 94 -9.82 10.02 10.01
C TYR A 94 -9.41 11.48 9.74
N ARG A 95 -9.95 12.11 8.68
CA ARG A 95 -9.68 13.53 8.36
C ARG A 95 -10.08 14.45 9.50
N ARG A 96 -11.22 14.19 10.15
CA ARG A 96 -11.67 14.98 11.32
C ARG A 96 -10.73 14.80 12.51
N ALA A 97 -10.25 13.58 12.76
CA ALA A 97 -9.43 13.26 13.92
C ALA A 97 -7.94 13.66 13.77
N LYS A 98 -7.39 13.58 12.55
CA LYS A 98 -5.95 13.74 12.27
C LYS A 98 -5.62 14.92 11.36
N GLY A 99 -6.64 15.62 10.85
CA GLY A 99 -6.46 16.76 9.96
C GLY A 99 -6.20 16.37 8.50
N VAL A 100 -5.59 17.29 7.75
CA VAL A 100 -5.39 17.20 6.29
C VAL A 100 -3.92 17.25 5.89
N GLU A 101 -3.00 16.95 6.81
CA GLU A 101 -1.57 16.89 6.50
C GLU A 101 -1.27 15.78 5.48
N GLU A 102 -0.58 16.14 4.39
CA GLU A 102 -0.31 15.19 3.29
C GLU A 102 0.47 13.95 3.78
N ARG A 103 1.36 14.11 4.77
CA ARG A 103 2.16 13.01 5.35
C ARG A 103 1.33 11.97 6.12
N ARG A 104 0.09 12.31 6.49
CA ARG A 104 -0.83 11.45 7.26
C ARG A 104 -2.05 11.05 6.43
N LYS A 105 -2.10 11.41 5.15
CA LYS A 105 -3.26 11.17 4.30
C LYS A 105 -3.46 9.68 4.02
N LEU A 106 -4.67 9.19 4.29
CA LEU A 106 -5.10 7.88 3.82
C LEU A 106 -5.41 7.95 2.33
N THR A 107 -4.84 7.02 1.56
CA THR A 107 -5.04 6.92 0.12
C THR A 107 -5.58 5.54 -0.23
N VAL A 108 -6.70 5.51 -0.95
CA VAL A 108 -7.25 4.27 -1.49
C VAL A 108 -6.46 3.93 -2.75
N ILE A 109 -5.66 2.86 -2.68
CA ILE A 109 -4.74 2.48 -3.75
C ILE A 109 -5.23 1.28 -4.57
N GLY A 110 -6.43 0.76 -4.29
CA GLY A 110 -6.89 -0.47 -4.94
C GLY A 110 -8.12 -1.08 -4.30
N LYS A 111 -8.36 -2.35 -4.63
CA LYS A 111 -9.49 -3.14 -4.15
C LYS A 111 -9.11 -4.59 -3.88
N VAL A 112 -9.92 -5.24 -3.04
CA VAL A 112 -9.85 -6.67 -2.75
C VAL A 112 -10.85 -7.41 -3.64
N GLU A 113 -10.46 -8.58 -4.14
CA GLU A 113 -11.28 -9.50 -4.92
C GLU A 113 -11.26 -10.88 -4.27
N ALA A 114 -12.40 -11.59 -4.26
CA ALA A 114 -12.52 -12.87 -3.57
C ALA A 114 -11.60 -13.97 -4.12
N LYS A 115 -11.28 -13.93 -5.42
CA LYS A 115 -10.41 -14.90 -6.11
C LYS A 115 -9.69 -14.22 -7.27
N GLY A 116 -8.52 -14.74 -7.62
CA GLY A 116 -7.70 -14.23 -8.70
C GLY A 116 -6.22 -14.33 -8.38
N GLY A 117 -5.42 -13.47 -9.01
CA GLY A 117 -4.03 -13.21 -8.63
C GLY A 117 -3.86 -11.73 -8.31
N ASN A 118 -2.81 -11.40 -7.55
CA ASN A 118 -2.48 -10.01 -7.26
C ASN A 118 -2.06 -9.29 -8.54
N ARG A 119 -2.66 -8.14 -8.82
CA ARG A 119 -2.54 -7.42 -10.08
C ARG A 119 -2.25 -5.94 -9.86
N LEU A 120 -1.43 -5.37 -10.72
CA LEU A 120 -1.29 -3.93 -10.91
C LEU A 120 -2.21 -3.48 -12.04
N SER A 121 -2.96 -2.42 -11.82
CA SER A 121 -3.76 -1.71 -12.83
C SER A 121 -3.22 -0.30 -13.05
N SER A 122 -3.51 0.26 -14.22
CA SER A 122 -3.12 1.61 -14.63
C SER A 122 -4.30 2.35 -15.24
N LYS A 123 -4.39 3.66 -15.02
CA LYS A 123 -5.37 4.56 -15.65
C LYS A 123 -5.27 4.58 -17.18
N LYS A 124 -4.11 4.22 -17.74
CA LYS A 124 -3.92 4.08 -19.19
C LYS A 124 -4.55 2.80 -19.77
N GLY A 125 -5.17 1.98 -18.92
CA GLY A 125 -5.69 0.67 -19.26
C GLY A 125 -4.63 -0.42 -19.14
N GLY A 126 -5.09 -1.65 -18.94
CA GLY A 126 -4.25 -2.82 -18.78
C GLY A 126 -4.05 -3.25 -17.32
N THR A 127 -3.80 -4.55 -17.16
CA THR A 127 -3.44 -5.17 -15.89
C THR A 127 -2.20 -6.00 -16.08
N ALA A 128 -1.26 -5.91 -15.14
CA ALA A 128 -0.09 -6.77 -15.06
C ALA A 128 -0.10 -7.57 -13.74
N PRO A 129 0.56 -8.72 -13.67
CA PRO A 129 0.82 -9.37 -12.38
C PRO A 129 1.56 -8.42 -11.45
N LEU A 130 1.12 -8.34 -10.19
CA LEU A 130 1.92 -7.72 -9.13
C LEU A 130 2.93 -8.76 -8.67
N GLU A 131 4.22 -8.52 -8.90
CA GLU A 131 5.26 -9.49 -8.57
C GLU A 131 5.45 -9.62 -7.05
N ASN A 132 5.66 -10.84 -6.56
CA ASN A 132 6.06 -11.06 -5.17
C ASN A 132 7.56 -10.81 -5.04
N ARG A 133 7.92 -9.52 -5.03
CA ARG A 133 9.29 -9.06 -4.85
C ARG A 133 9.32 -8.00 -3.76
N GLY A 134 10.43 -7.94 -3.06
CA GLY A 134 10.69 -6.95 -2.04
C GLY A 134 12.18 -6.69 -1.92
N TRP A 135 12.53 -5.88 -0.93
CA TRP A 135 13.92 -5.69 -0.55
C TRP A 135 14.49 -6.99 0.03
N GLU A 136 15.43 -7.61 -0.67
CA GLU A 136 16.16 -8.77 -0.17
C GLU A 136 17.48 -8.32 0.49
N HIS A 137 17.62 -8.59 1.79
CA HIS A 137 18.85 -8.31 2.54
C HIS A 137 20.10 -9.04 2.01
N PHE A 138 19.90 -10.14 1.29
CA PHE A 138 20.96 -10.97 0.71
C PHE A 138 20.74 -11.16 -0.78
N ARG A 139 20.79 -10.08 -1.56
CA ARG A 139 21.21 -10.27 -2.95
C ARG A 139 22.68 -10.70 -2.90
N PRO A 140 23.07 -11.84 -3.50
CA PRO A 140 24.46 -12.01 -3.88
C PRO A 140 24.82 -10.77 -4.68
N SER A 141 25.89 -10.06 -4.29
CA SER A 141 26.56 -9.18 -5.24
C SER A 141 26.84 -10.05 -6.46
N HIS A 142 26.25 -9.66 -7.59
CA HIS A 142 26.43 -10.17 -8.95
C HIS A 142 27.68 -11.05 -9.17
N PRO A 143 27.64 -12.03 -10.08
CA PRO A 143 28.76 -12.15 -11.00
C PRO A 143 28.79 -10.96 -11.96
#